data_AF-A0A0H5CAD4-F1
#
_entry.id   AF-A0A0H5CAD4-F1
#
_cell.length_a   1.000
_cell.length_b   1.000
_cell.length_c   1.000
_cell.angle_alpha   90.00
_cell.angle_beta   90.00
_cell.angle_gamma   90.00
#
_symmetry.space_group_name_H-M   'P 1'
#
loop_
_entity.id
_entity.type
_entity.pdbx_description
1 polymer ?
#
loop_
_entity_poly.entity_id
_entity_poly.type
_entity_poly.pdbx_seq_one_letter_code
_entity_poly.pdbx_strand_id
1 'polypeptide(L)' 'MFRRKVLKIVYITELQNRGLPHIHCVIEFDPEGGETTAEVFDEWINATIPSQENPELGALVQQCMTHHG' A
#
# COMPACT_ATOMS: atom_id res chain seq x y z
N MET A 1 16.61 0.76 7.47
CA MET A 1 16.05 -0.61 7.52
C MET A 1 15.82 -1.04 6.07
N PHE A 2 16.46 -2.11 5.61
CA PHE A 2 16.37 -2.52 4.20
C PHE A 2 15.01 -3.16 3.95
N ARG A 3 14.10 -2.39 3.33
CA ARG A 3 12.85 -2.91 2.79
C ARG A 3 13.18 -4.05 1.80
N ARG A 4 12.55 -5.21 1.98
CA ARG A 4 12.77 -6.38 1.11
C ARG A 4 12.56 -6.02 -0.36
N LYS A 5 13.25 -6.68 -1.27
CA LYS A 5 13.06 -6.40 -2.69
C LYS A 5 11.68 -6.91 -3.14
N VAL A 6 10.83 -6.01 -3.60
CA VAL A 6 9.55 -6.36 -4.22
C VAL A 6 9.79 -6.68 -5.69
N LEU A 7 9.29 -7.83 -6.12
CA LEU A 7 9.37 -8.28 -7.51
C LEU A 7 8.15 -7.81 -8.31
N LYS A 8 6.96 -7.84 -7.68
CA LYS A 8 5.70 -7.49 -8.34
C LYS A 8 4.67 -6.98 -7.34
N ILE A 9 3.87 -6.00 -7.78
CA ILE A 9 2.67 -5.53 -7.08
C ILE A 9 1.52 -5.56 -8.08
N VAL A 10 0.41 -6.19 -7.69
CA VAL A 10 -0.86 -6.11 -8.40
C VAL A 10 -1.93 -5.73 -7.40
N TYR A 11 -2.73 -4.72 -7.69
CA TYR A 11 -3.82 -4.32 -6.81
C TYR A 11 -5.03 -3.85 -7.60
N ILE A 12 -6.19 -3.94 -6.95
CA ILE A 12 -7.44 -3.34 -7.40
C ILE A 12 -8.04 -2.55 -6.24
N THR A 13 -8.58 -1.39 -6.57
CA THR A 13 -9.33 -0.55 -5.63
C THR A 13 -10.82 -0.74 -5.89
N GLU A 14 -11.56 -1.10 -4.85
CA GLU A 14 -13.01 -1.31 -4.88
C GLU A 14 -13.67 -0.48 -3.78
N LEU A 15 -14.99 -0.26 -3.88
CA LEU A 15 -15.74 0.38 -2.79
C LEU A 15 -16.38 -0.70 -1.92
N GLN A 16 -16.10 -0.68 -0.62
CA GLN A 16 -16.75 -1.54 0.36
C GLN A 16 -18.20 -1.10 0.59
N ASN A 17 -18.98 -1.93 1.29
CA ASN A 17 -20.26 -1.49 1.84
C ASN A 17 -20.08 -0.16 2.59
N ARG A 18 -20.90 0.84 2.23
CA ARG A 18 -20.83 2.25 2.67
C ARG A 18 -19.83 3.16 1.93
N GLY A 19 -19.26 2.71 0.81
CA GLY A 19 -18.51 3.57 -0.11
C GLY A 19 -17.06 3.87 0.30
N LEU A 20 -16.52 3.15 1.28
CA LEU A 20 -15.11 3.31 1.68
C LEU A 20 -14.20 2.62 0.66
N PRO A 21 -13.06 3.23 0.28
CA PRO A 21 -12.10 2.57 -0.59
C PRO A 21 -11.49 1.34 0.10
N HIS A 22 -11.57 0.19 -0.55
CA HIS A 22 -10.90 -1.07 -0.24
C HIS A 22 -9.79 -1.32 -1.24
N ILE A 23 -8.71 -1.94 -0.79
CA ILE A 23 -7.68 -2.44 -1.70
C ILE A 23 -7.57 -3.96 -1.52
N HIS A 24 -7.72 -4.69 -2.62
CA HIS A 24 -7.23 -6.06 -2.72
C HIS A 24 -5.88 -6.03 -3.42
N CYS A 25 -4.82 -6.53 -2.78
CA CYS A 25 -3.47 -6.51 -3.34
C CYS A 25 -2.75 -7.85 -3.20
N VAL A 26 -1.83 -8.08 -4.13
CA VAL A 26 -0.85 -9.16 -4.12
C VAL A 26 0.52 -8.52 -4.27
N ILE A 27 1.39 -8.77 -3.29
CA ILE A 27 2.79 -8.33 -3.30
C ILE A 27 3.66 -9.58 -3.32
N GLU A 28 4.54 -9.65 -4.31
CA GLU A 28 5.53 -10.72 -4.45
C GLU A 28 6.89 -10.19 -4.02
N PHE A 29 7.51 -10.87 -3.05
CA PHE A 29 8.83 -10.54 -2.52
C PHE A 29 9.88 -11.49 -3.08
N ASP A 30 11.11 -10.99 -3.19
CA ASP A 30 12.27 -11.81 -3.54
C ASP A 30 12.48 -12.91 -2.46
N PRO A 31 12.48 -14.20 -2.82
CA PRO A 31 12.61 -15.29 -1.86
C PRO A 31 13.96 -15.29 -1.12
N GLU A 32 15.00 -14.65 -1.67
CA GLU A 32 16.27 -14.46 -0.97
C GLU A 32 16.16 -13.50 0.23
N GLY A 33 15.07 -12.74 0.33
CA GLY A 33 14.78 -11.81 1.42
C GLY A 33 14.24 -12.46 2.71
N GLY A 34 14.05 -13.78 2.73
CA GLY A 34 13.54 -14.53 3.88
C GLY A 34 12.02 -14.76 3.86
N GLU A 35 11.49 -15.35 4.94
CA GLU A 35 10.08 -15.76 5.04
C GLU A 35 9.12 -14.57 4.97
N THR A 36 8.12 -14.64 4.11
CA THR A 36 7.06 -13.62 4.01
C THR A 36 6.05 -13.82 5.14
N THR A 37 6.07 -12.93 6.13
CA THR A 37 5.14 -12.92 7.25
C THR A 37 4.15 -11.76 7.15
N ALA A 38 3.12 -11.73 7.99
CA ALA A 38 2.16 -10.64 8.04
C ALA A 38 2.85 -9.29 8.36
N GLU A 39 3.83 -9.30 9.27
CA GLU A 39 4.60 -8.12 9.66
C GLU A 39 5.39 -7.53 8.49
N VAL A 40 5.89 -8.39 7.60
CA VAL A 40 6.54 -7.94 6.36
C VAL A 40 5.54 -7.19 5.50
N PHE A 41 4.29 -7.63 5.37
CA PHE A 41 3.27 -6.89 4.61
C PHE A 41 2.93 -5.53 5.25
N ASP A 42 2.87 -5.44 6.57
CA ASP A 42 2.57 -4.20 7.30
C ASP A 42 3.62 -3.10 7.07
N GLU A 43 4.87 -3.47 6.75
CA GLU A 43 5.92 -2.50 6.37
C GLU A 43 5.65 -1.83 4.99
N TRP A 44 4.87 -2.48 4.14
CA TRP A 44 4.57 -2.04 2.76
C TRP A 44 3.18 -1.45 2.61
N ILE A 45 2.22 -1.92 3.40
CA ILE A 45 0.82 -1.50 3.34
C ILE A 45 0.58 -0.52 4.48
N ASN A 46 0.33 0.75 4.13
CA ASN A 46 0.00 1.78 5.09
C ASN A 46 -1.29 2.50 4.69
N ALA A 47 -2.26 2.55 5.62
CA ALA A 47 -3.55 3.23 5.43
C ALA A 47 -3.55 4.68 5.94
N THR A 48 -2.42 5.16 6.44
CA THR A 48 -2.26 6.53 6.96
C THR A 48 -1.97 7.46 5.80
N ILE A 49 -2.70 8.58 5.74
CA ILE A 49 -2.35 9.68 4.84
C ILE A 49 -0.95 10.17 5.25
N PRO A 50 0.05 10.12 4.36
CA PRO A 50 1.41 10.54 4.69
C PRO A 50 1.39 11.99 5.18
N SER A 51 2.22 12.29 6.18
CA SER A 51 2.51 13.68 6.54
C SER A 51 3.05 14.43 5.31
N GLN A 52 2.98 15.77 5.32
CA GLN A 52 3.54 16.63 4.25
C GLN A 52 5.04 16.40 3.97
N GLU A 53 5.71 15.58 4.77
CA GLU A 53 7.13 15.25 4.67
C GLU A 53 7.44 14.29 3.49
N ASN A 54 6.43 13.60 2.93
CA ASN A 54 6.60 12.83 1.69
C ASN A 54 5.55 13.24 0.64
N PRO A 55 5.81 14.32 -0.11
CA PRO A 55 4.83 14.91 -1.02
C PRO A 55 4.45 13.98 -2.19
N GLU A 56 5.35 13.10 -2.62
CA GLU A 56 5.06 12.12 -3.68
C GLU A 56 4.04 11.07 -3.21
N LEU A 57 4.23 10.53 -2.00
CA LEU A 57 3.30 9.58 -1.40
C LEU A 57 1.96 10.25 -1.08
N GLY A 58 1.98 11.51 -0.63
CA GLY A 58 0.78 12.31 -0.40
C GLY A 58 -0.04 12.50 -1.68
N ALA A 59 0.62 12.83 -2.80
CA ALA A 59 -0.04 12.98 -4.09
C ALA A 59 -0.68 11.66 -4.58
N LEU A 60 0.01 10.53 -4.42
CA LEU A 60 -0.51 9.21 -4.79
C LEU A 60 -1.76 8.84 -3.97
N VAL A 61 -1.72 9.08 -2.65
CA VAL A 61 -2.89 8.86 -1.78
C VAL A 61 -4.05 9.77 -2.18
N GLN A 62 -3.78 11.05 -2.47
CA GLN A 62 -4.82 12.00 -2.91
C GLN A 62 -5.48 11.59 -4.23
N GLN A 63 -4.71 11.00 -5.17
CA GLN A 63 -5.23 10.47 -6.44
C GLN A 63 -6.13 9.23 -6.24
N CYS A 64 -5.87 8.44 -5.20
CA CYS A 64 -6.65 7.25 -4.87
C CYS A 64 -7.87 7.55 -3.99
N MET A 65 -7.96 8.75 -3.41
CA MET A 65 -9.10 9.18 -2.61
C MET A 65 -10.30 9.52 -3.50
N THR A 66 -11.36 8.72 -3.40
CA THR A 66 -12.61 8.90 -4.16
C THR A 66 -13.44 10.10 -3.68
N HIS A 67 -13.21 10.59 -2.46
CA HIS A 67 -13.86 11.77 -1.90
C HIS A 67 -12.82 12.86 -1.66
N HIS A 68 -12.89 13.92 -2.48
CA HIS A 68 -12.24 15.18 -2.18
C HIS A 68 -13.03 15.86 -1.06
N GLY A 69 -12.38 16.13 0.07
CA GLY A 69 -12.91 17.06 1.07
C GLY A 69 -12.85 18.50 0.57
#